data_AF-A0A3C1KV82-F1
#
_entry.id   AF-A0A3C1KV82-F1
#
_cell.length_a   1.000
_cell.length_b   1.000
_cell.length_c   1.000
_cell.angle_alpha   90.00
_cell.angle_beta   90.00
_cell.angle_gamma   90.00
#
_symmetry.space_group_name_H-M   'P 1'
#
loop_
_entity.id
_entity.type
_entity.pdbx_description
1 polymer ?
#
loop_
_entity_poly.entity_id
_entity_poly.type
_entity_poly.pdbx_seq_one_letter_code
_entity_poly.pdbx_strand_id
1 'polypeptide(L)'
;MAKGIELHRSRDEAVLNRSIFRPRFDNDELEAAWMAERLETFKRVNSRSLIFLAIMSVVFAVLDLAVLNSELSVILTRVGLFVFVSILLVMVRRVNDVRTGDWLFASACIVGLGVTWFQVFLSLPAPQIMDWWLVTLAMLGVVFMVLTEMVLRARLSVAGTLLLFGLVVPFKVNMGWVEAMLGLNHIVIIFVVGWAAAWEVETSRRLAFFRRLELEQERGRTIDLLRNMLPTTIADRLLRSAETIAERHPAVTVLFADIVGFTPWASGRDAEEVVEVLDQIFTAFDKLCDTHGVEKIKTIGDAYMAVGGVPSTVGPTACSVVHLACDMLIAASDITAQRGTPLQLRIGVHEGPAVAG
;
A
#
# COMPACT_ATOMS: atom_id res chain seq x y z
N MET A 1 -3.40 7.88 -7.65
CA MET A 1 -4.24 9.04 -7.29
C MET A 1 -4.72 8.88 -5.85
N ALA A 2 -3.81 8.93 -4.88
CA ALA A 2 -4.15 9.01 -3.45
C ALA A 2 -3.48 10.28 -2.91
N LYS A 3 -4.12 11.43 -3.15
CA LYS A 3 -3.70 12.70 -2.59
C LYS A 3 -4.40 12.83 -1.23
N GLY A 4 -3.61 12.77 -0.15
CA GLY A 4 -3.91 13.40 1.14
C GLY A 4 -5.22 13.02 1.84
N ILE A 5 -5.47 11.74 2.11
CA ILE A 5 -6.45 11.39 3.14
C ILE A 5 -5.73 11.58 4.49
N GLU A 6 -5.99 12.68 5.18
CA GLU A 6 -5.52 12.87 6.55
C GLU A 6 -6.32 11.96 7.50
N LEU A 7 -5.71 10.85 7.92
CA LEU A 7 -6.27 9.99 8.94
C LEU A 7 -6.17 10.72 10.29
N HIS A 8 -7.26 11.35 10.71
CA HIS A 8 -7.39 11.88 12.06
C HIS A 8 -7.39 10.70 13.04
N ARG A 9 -6.59 10.82 14.11
CA ARG A 9 -6.34 9.81 15.14
C ARG A 9 -7.60 9.59 16.00
N SER A 10 -8.68 9.11 15.40
CA SER A 10 -9.85 8.65 16.15
C SER A 10 -9.55 7.24 16.66
N ARG A 11 -9.81 7.04 17.96
CA ARG A 11 -9.67 5.77 18.67
C ARG A 11 -10.17 4.61 17.79
N ASP A 12 -9.39 3.53 17.75
CA ASP A 12 -9.50 2.30 16.93
C ASP A 12 -10.89 1.62 16.82
N GLU A 13 -11.94 2.14 17.46
CA GLU A 13 -13.25 1.51 17.58
C GLU A 13 -14.33 2.01 16.61
N ALA A 14 -14.18 3.18 15.95
CA ALA A 14 -15.24 3.79 15.15
C ALA A 14 -14.82 4.25 13.74
N VAL A 15 -13.97 3.46 13.07
CA VAL A 15 -13.59 3.71 11.66
C VAL A 15 -14.49 2.95 10.68
N LEU A 16 -14.95 1.77 11.11
CA LEU A 16 -15.73 0.86 10.30
C LEU A 16 -17.07 0.55 10.99
N ASN A 17 -18.16 0.98 10.38
CA ASN A 17 -19.49 0.56 10.74
C ASN A 17 -19.68 -0.92 10.39
N ARG A 18 -19.77 -1.78 11.41
CA ARG A 18 -19.97 -3.23 11.27
C ARG A 18 -21.45 -3.64 11.23
N SER A 19 -22.31 -2.81 10.63
CA SER A 19 -23.73 -3.14 10.43
C SER A 19 -23.90 -4.47 9.74
N ILE A 20 -24.61 -5.45 10.34
CA ILE A 20 -24.93 -6.80 9.81
C ILE A 20 -25.32 -6.81 8.31
N PHE A 21 -25.82 -5.69 7.79
CA PHE A 21 -26.18 -5.55 6.39
C PHE A 21 -24.99 -5.37 5.44
N ARG A 22 -24.04 -4.49 5.77
CA ARG A 22 -22.85 -4.23 4.96
C ARG A 22 -21.83 -3.45 5.80
N PRO A 23 -20.57 -3.92 5.91
CA PRO A 23 -19.55 -3.11 6.54
C PRO A 23 -19.22 -1.93 5.63
N ARG A 24 -19.13 -0.74 6.19
CA ARG A 24 -18.85 0.52 5.48
C ARG A 24 -17.92 1.38 6.33
N PHE A 25 -17.01 2.12 5.70
CA PHE A 25 -16.26 3.15 6.42
C PHE A 25 -17.18 4.30 6.80
N ASP A 26 -16.94 4.89 7.96
CA ASP A 26 -17.70 6.05 8.44
C ASP A 26 -17.32 7.33 7.67
N ASN A 27 -16.11 7.38 7.09
CA ASN A 27 -15.65 8.47 6.23
C ASN A 27 -15.96 8.16 4.74
N ASP A 28 -16.68 9.06 4.08
CA ASP A 28 -17.07 8.92 2.66
C ASP A 28 -15.90 8.99 1.68
N GLU A 29 -14.86 9.76 1.97
CA GLU A 29 -13.65 9.81 1.12
C GLU A 29 -12.88 8.49 1.19
N LEU A 30 -12.79 7.90 2.38
CA LEU A 30 -12.17 6.60 2.60
C LEU A 30 -12.99 5.49 1.91
N GLU A 31 -14.33 5.57 1.97
CA GLU A 31 -15.21 4.66 1.24
C GLU A 31 -15.04 4.81 -0.28
N ALA A 32 -14.90 6.03 -0.80
CA ALA A 32 -14.68 6.27 -2.22
C ALA A 32 -13.33 5.71 -2.70
N ALA A 33 -12.26 5.91 -1.93
CA ALA A 33 -10.94 5.35 -2.20
C ALA A 33 -10.96 3.82 -2.20
N TRP A 34 -11.62 3.22 -1.20
CA TRP A 34 -11.84 1.78 -1.14
C TRP A 34 -12.63 1.26 -2.35
N MET A 35 -13.69 1.96 -2.79
CA MET A 35 -14.47 1.56 -3.96
C MET A 35 -13.67 1.60 -5.26
N ALA A 36 -12.77 2.57 -5.42
CA ALA A 36 -11.92 2.69 -6.59
C ALA A 36 -10.94 1.51 -6.70
N GLU A 37 -10.21 1.20 -5.62
CA GLU A 37 -9.28 0.05 -5.58
C GLU A 37 -10.02 -1.29 -5.73
N ARG A 38 -11.21 -1.37 -5.12
CA ARG A 38 -12.08 -2.55 -5.22
C ARG A 38 -12.52 -2.81 -6.66
N LEU A 39 -12.83 -1.78 -7.46
CA LEU A 39 -13.27 -1.97 -8.85
C LEU A 39 -12.19 -2.65 -9.69
N GLU A 40 -10.93 -2.23 -9.55
CA GLU A 40 -9.81 -2.85 -10.26
C GLU A 40 -9.59 -4.30 -9.83
N THR A 41 -9.66 -4.54 -8.51
CA THR A 41 -9.53 -5.89 -7.94
C THR A 41 -10.67 -6.79 -8.40
N PHE A 42 -11.90 -6.28 -8.39
CA PHE A 42 -13.11 -6.95 -8.88
C PHE A 42 -12.94 -7.40 -10.34
N LYS A 43 -12.54 -6.49 -11.24
CA LYS A 43 -12.34 -6.83 -12.66
C LYS A 43 -11.30 -7.92 -12.82
N ARG A 44 -10.19 -7.84 -12.08
CA ARG A 44 -9.07 -8.78 -12.16
C ARG A 44 -9.44 -10.17 -11.63
N VAL A 45 -9.99 -10.25 -10.42
CA VAL A 45 -10.37 -11.50 -9.77
C VAL A 45 -11.50 -12.18 -10.55
N ASN A 46 -12.60 -11.47 -10.84
CA ASN A 46 -13.73 -12.07 -11.53
C ASN A 46 -13.40 -12.49 -12.97
N SER A 47 -12.58 -11.72 -13.70
CA SER A 47 -12.11 -12.17 -15.02
C SER A 47 -11.33 -13.48 -14.93
N ARG A 48 -10.45 -13.63 -13.94
CA ARG A 48 -9.68 -14.87 -13.74
C ARG A 48 -10.59 -16.03 -13.35
N SER A 49 -11.54 -15.81 -12.45
CA SER A 49 -12.52 -16.82 -12.03
C SER A 49 -13.39 -17.29 -13.20
N LEU A 50 -13.80 -16.39 -14.09
CA LEU A 50 -14.60 -16.74 -15.27
C LEU A 50 -13.80 -17.48 -16.34
N ILE A 51 -12.54 -17.12 -16.54
CA ILE A 51 -11.63 -17.89 -17.40
C ILE A 51 -11.48 -19.31 -16.84
N PHE A 52 -11.25 -19.43 -15.54
CA PHE A 52 -11.17 -20.73 -14.88
C PHE A 52 -12.46 -21.54 -15.04
N LEU A 53 -13.63 -20.92 -14.84
CA LEU A 53 -14.93 -21.56 -15.02
C LEU A 53 -15.15 -22.00 -16.48
N ALA A 54 -14.75 -21.19 -17.46
CA ALA A 54 -14.83 -21.55 -18.87
C ALA A 54 -13.95 -22.78 -19.17
N ILE A 55 -12.71 -22.81 -18.65
CA ILE A 55 -11.81 -23.97 -18.78
C ILE A 55 -12.43 -25.22 -18.14
N MET A 56 -12.92 -25.11 -16.90
CA MET A 56 -13.56 -26.23 -16.21
C MET A 56 -14.79 -26.73 -16.98
N SER A 57 -15.60 -25.82 -17.53
CA SER A 57 -16.76 -26.18 -18.34
C SER A 57 -16.39 -27.00 -19.58
N VAL A 58 -15.27 -26.65 -20.23
CA VAL A 58 -14.74 -27.42 -21.37
C VAL A 58 -14.22 -28.79 -20.91
N VAL A 59 -13.49 -28.85 -19.79
CA VAL A 59 -12.99 -30.11 -19.22
C VAL A 59 -14.14 -31.07 -18.91
N PHE A 60 -15.19 -30.58 -18.24
CA PHE A 60 -16.38 -31.38 -17.95
C PHE A 60 -17.13 -31.79 -19.21
N ALA A 61 -17.22 -30.93 -20.23
CA ALA A 61 -17.84 -31.31 -21.50
C ALA A 61 -17.10 -32.46 -22.20
N VAL A 62 -15.76 -32.48 -22.14
CA VAL A 62 -14.93 -33.58 -22.69
C VAL A 62 -15.09 -34.86 -21.87
N LEU A 63 -15.11 -34.75 -20.54
CA LEU A 63 -15.34 -35.89 -19.66
C LEU A 63 -16.74 -36.50 -19.87
N ASP A 64 -17.76 -35.67 -19.99
CA ASP A 64 -19.13 -36.12 -20.26
C ASP A 64 -19.21 -36.86 -21.60
N LEU A 65 -18.55 -36.35 -22.65
CA LEU A 65 -18.47 -37.03 -23.94
C LEU A 65 -17.77 -38.39 -23.85
N ALA A 66 -16.72 -38.50 -23.03
CA ALA A 66 -15.94 -39.72 -22.87
C ALA A 66 -16.63 -40.78 -21.98
N VAL A 67 -17.42 -40.37 -20.99
CA VAL A 67 -17.99 -41.26 -19.96
C VAL A 67 -19.47 -41.59 -20.21
N LEU A 68 -20.27 -40.65 -20.73
CA LEU A 68 -21.74 -40.74 -20.72
C LEU A 68 -22.39 -41.12 -22.07
N ASN A 69 -21.63 -41.43 -23.14
CA ASN A 69 -22.19 -41.67 -24.49
C ASN A 69 -23.27 -40.61 -24.84
N SER A 70 -22.85 -39.35 -24.81
CA SER A 70 -23.72 -38.19 -24.56
C SER A 70 -24.86 -38.00 -25.58
N GLU A 71 -26.08 -37.86 -25.06
CA GLU A 71 -27.23 -37.35 -25.80
C GLU A 71 -27.03 -35.89 -26.26
N LEU A 72 -27.66 -35.51 -27.38
CA LEU A 72 -27.57 -34.16 -27.98
C LEU A 72 -27.94 -33.03 -26.99
N SER A 73 -28.82 -33.32 -26.03
CA SER A 73 -29.29 -32.42 -24.97
C SER A 73 -28.15 -31.98 -24.01
N VAL A 74 -27.21 -32.88 -23.72
CA VAL A 74 -26.08 -32.61 -22.82
C VAL A 74 -25.07 -31.69 -23.51
N ILE A 75 -24.75 -31.99 -24.78
CA ILE A 75 -23.81 -31.21 -25.59
C ILE A 75 -24.32 -29.77 -25.78
N LEU A 76 -25.59 -29.61 -26.18
CA LEU A 76 -26.19 -28.29 -26.40
C LEU A 76 -26.13 -27.42 -25.14
N THR A 77 -26.35 -28.00 -23.97
CA THR A 77 -26.32 -27.22 -22.72
C THR A 77 -24.90 -26.82 -22.31
N ARG A 78 -23.91 -27.68 -22.52
CA ARG A 78 -22.49 -27.35 -22.25
C ARG A 78 -21.99 -26.24 -23.16
N VAL A 79 -22.35 -26.28 -24.45
CA VAL A 79 -22.08 -25.21 -25.41
C VAL A 79 -22.78 -23.91 -24.99
N GLY A 80 -24.05 -23.99 -24.59
CA GLY A 80 -24.81 -22.84 -24.07
C GLY A 80 -24.16 -22.21 -22.84
N LEU A 81 -23.72 -23.01 -21.87
CA LEU A 81 -23.02 -22.55 -20.67
C LEU A 81 -21.69 -21.86 -21.03
N PHE A 82 -20.93 -22.43 -21.97
CA PHE A 82 -19.67 -21.84 -22.41
C PHE A 82 -19.87 -20.47 -23.08
N VAL A 83 -20.85 -20.37 -23.99
CA VAL A 83 -21.22 -19.09 -24.63
C VAL A 83 -21.66 -18.08 -23.59
N PHE A 84 -22.46 -18.51 -22.62
CA PHE A 84 -22.94 -17.68 -21.53
C PHE A 84 -21.82 -17.13 -20.66
N VAL A 85 -20.88 -17.98 -20.20
CA VAL A 85 -19.70 -17.56 -19.43
C VAL A 85 -18.83 -16.61 -20.26
N SER A 86 -18.70 -16.82 -21.57
CA SER A 86 -17.93 -15.97 -22.48
C SER A 86 -18.55 -14.57 -22.63
N ILE A 87 -19.88 -14.48 -22.79
CA ILE A 87 -20.61 -13.21 -22.80
C ILE A 87 -20.39 -12.48 -21.48
N LEU A 88 -20.49 -13.20 -20.36
CA LEU A 88 -20.33 -12.61 -19.04
C LEU A 88 -18.90 -12.09 -18.79
N LEU A 89 -17.88 -12.81 -19.26
CA LEU A 89 -16.50 -12.33 -19.22
C LEU A 89 -16.33 -11.00 -19.95
N VAL A 90 -16.95 -10.85 -21.12
CA VAL A 90 -16.94 -9.58 -21.87
C VAL A 90 -17.67 -8.49 -21.10
N MET A 91 -18.84 -8.80 -20.54
CA MET A 91 -19.62 -7.85 -19.75
C MET A 91 -18.85 -7.35 -18.52
N VAL A 92 -18.28 -8.25 -17.71
CA VAL A 92 -17.52 -7.90 -16.49
C VAL A 92 -16.33 -6.98 -16.80
N ARG A 93 -15.65 -7.19 -17.94
CA ARG A 93 -14.55 -6.31 -18.37
C ARG A 93 -15.01 -4.91 -18.77
N ARG A 94 -16.25 -4.78 -19.26
CA ARG A 94 -16.84 -3.52 -19.75
C ARG A 94 -17.53 -2.70 -18.66
N VAL A 95 -17.78 -3.28 -17.50
CA VAL A 95 -18.43 -2.58 -16.38
C VAL A 95 -17.51 -1.48 -15.84
N ASN A 96 -18.07 -0.29 -15.60
CA ASN A 96 -17.36 0.83 -14.98
C ASN A 96 -17.79 1.11 -13.53
N ASP A 97 -18.83 0.43 -13.04
CA ASP A 97 -19.31 0.56 -11.67
C ASP A 97 -19.41 -0.81 -10.99
N VAL A 98 -18.87 -0.92 -9.78
CA VAL A 98 -18.89 -2.16 -8.97
C VAL A 98 -20.31 -2.66 -8.80
N ARG A 99 -21.29 -1.76 -8.57
CA ARG A 99 -22.69 -2.17 -8.35
C ARG A 99 -23.30 -2.82 -9.59
N THR A 100 -23.11 -2.23 -10.76
CA THR A 100 -23.62 -2.81 -12.02
C THR A 100 -22.95 -4.15 -12.32
N GLY A 101 -21.65 -4.26 -12.07
CA GLY A 101 -20.92 -5.52 -12.20
C GLY A 101 -21.43 -6.60 -11.26
N ASP A 102 -21.73 -6.24 -10.02
CA ASP A 102 -22.29 -7.14 -9.02
C ASP A 102 -23.66 -7.67 -9.44
N TRP A 103 -24.55 -6.80 -9.94
CA TRP A 103 -25.89 -7.21 -10.43
C TRP A 103 -25.85 -8.09 -11.67
N LEU A 104 -25.02 -7.74 -12.66
CA LEU A 104 -24.84 -8.54 -13.87
C LEU A 104 -24.27 -9.94 -13.56
N PHE A 105 -23.31 -10.00 -12.63
CA PHE A 105 -22.75 -11.28 -12.21
C PHE A 105 -23.77 -12.13 -11.43
N ALA A 106 -24.52 -11.51 -10.51
CA ALA A 106 -25.53 -12.20 -9.71
C ALA A 106 -26.67 -12.77 -10.57
N SER A 107 -27.24 -11.96 -11.48
CA SER A 107 -28.32 -12.42 -12.36
C SER A 107 -27.87 -13.59 -13.23
N ALA A 108 -26.64 -13.54 -13.70
CA ALA A 108 -26.12 -14.59 -14.53
C ALA A 108 -25.82 -15.89 -13.78
N CYS A 109 -25.41 -15.82 -12.52
CA CYS A 109 -25.21 -17.02 -11.71
C CYS A 109 -26.55 -17.69 -11.38
N ILE A 110 -27.61 -16.91 -11.17
CA ILE A 110 -28.97 -17.43 -11.03
C ILE A 110 -29.38 -18.19 -12.29
N VAL A 111 -29.11 -17.61 -13.47
CA VAL A 111 -29.39 -18.27 -14.76
C VAL A 111 -28.54 -19.54 -14.93
N GLY A 112 -27.24 -19.48 -14.64
CA GLY A 112 -26.34 -20.64 -14.74
C GLY A 112 -26.75 -21.79 -13.82
N LEU A 113 -27.07 -21.48 -12.56
CA LEU A 113 -27.63 -22.45 -11.62
C LEU A 113 -28.96 -23.01 -12.15
N GLY A 114 -29.86 -22.15 -12.61
CA GLY A 114 -31.15 -22.56 -13.20
C GLY A 114 -31.00 -23.51 -14.38
N VAL A 115 -30.04 -23.26 -15.28
CA VAL A 115 -29.75 -24.13 -16.44
C VAL A 115 -29.20 -25.48 -16.00
N THR A 116 -28.24 -25.50 -15.05
CA THR A 116 -27.74 -26.77 -14.49
C THR A 116 -28.85 -27.56 -13.79
N TRP A 117 -29.74 -26.87 -13.08
CA TRP A 117 -30.90 -27.47 -12.43
C TRP A 117 -31.91 -28.04 -13.43
N PHE A 118 -32.19 -27.33 -14.52
CA PHE A 118 -33.09 -27.78 -15.57
C PHE A 118 -32.59 -29.05 -16.26
N GLN A 119 -31.28 -29.16 -16.51
CA GLN A 119 -30.69 -30.41 -17.01
C GLN A 119 -30.83 -31.56 -16.02
N VAL A 120 -30.57 -31.32 -14.74
CA VAL A 120 -30.75 -32.35 -13.69
C VAL A 120 -32.19 -32.84 -13.65
N PHE A 121 -33.16 -31.91 -13.79
CA PHE A 121 -34.58 -32.25 -13.85
C PHE A 121 -34.91 -33.14 -15.06
N LEU A 122 -34.36 -32.85 -16.23
CA LEU A 122 -34.59 -33.65 -17.45
C LEU A 122 -33.88 -35.02 -17.43
N SER A 123 -32.88 -35.22 -16.56
CA SER A 123 -32.07 -36.46 -16.49
C SER A 123 -32.68 -37.56 -15.60
N LEU A 124 -33.93 -37.43 -15.17
CA LEU A 124 -34.66 -38.42 -14.36
C LEU A 124 -35.37 -39.42 -15.30
N PRO A 125 -35.07 -40.74 -15.27
CA PRO A 125 -34.97 -41.56 -14.06
C PRO A 125 -33.78 -42.54 -14.08
N ALA A 126 -32.56 -42.08 -13.77
CA ALA A 126 -31.42 -42.97 -13.59
C ALA A 126 -31.15 -43.20 -12.08
N PRO A 127 -31.38 -44.41 -11.53
CA PRO A 127 -31.28 -44.71 -10.10
C PRO A 127 -29.87 -44.59 -9.50
N GLN A 128 -28.82 -44.35 -10.30
CA GLN A 128 -27.43 -44.19 -9.85
C GLN A 128 -26.94 -42.73 -9.82
N ILE A 129 -27.72 -41.78 -10.34
CA ILE A 129 -27.32 -40.37 -10.44
C ILE A 129 -27.61 -39.60 -9.13
N MET A 130 -28.30 -40.21 -8.16
CA MET A 130 -28.88 -39.54 -6.98
C MET A 130 -27.88 -39.12 -5.89
N ASP A 131 -26.62 -39.58 -5.89
CA ASP A 131 -25.70 -39.34 -4.75
C ASP A 131 -24.62 -38.24 -5.00
N TRP A 132 -24.23 -37.99 -6.24
CA TRP A 132 -23.08 -37.09 -6.55
C TRP A 132 -23.48 -35.63 -6.87
N TRP A 133 -24.73 -35.39 -7.24
CA TRP A 133 -25.20 -34.07 -7.69
C TRP A 133 -25.35 -33.07 -6.54
N LEU A 134 -25.76 -33.51 -5.34
CA LEU A 134 -25.86 -32.65 -4.16
C LEU A 134 -24.48 -32.15 -3.72
N VAL A 135 -23.47 -33.02 -3.79
CA VAL A 135 -22.06 -32.69 -3.50
C VAL A 135 -21.48 -31.77 -4.56
N THR A 136 -21.82 -31.98 -5.84
CA THR A 136 -21.37 -31.10 -6.93
C THR A 136 -22.01 -29.71 -6.83
N LEU A 137 -23.30 -29.61 -6.48
CA LEU A 137 -23.99 -28.35 -6.22
C LEU A 137 -23.47 -27.65 -4.96
N ALA A 138 -23.20 -28.40 -3.89
CA ALA A 138 -22.59 -27.87 -2.68
C ALA A 138 -21.17 -27.37 -2.93
N MET A 139 -20.35 -28.10 -3.70
CA MET A 139 -19.01 -27.68 -4.09
C MET A 139 -19.04 -26.46 -5.02
N LEU A 140 -19.94 -26.41 -6.00
CA LEU A 140 -20.11 -25.22 -6.86
C LEU A 140 -20.60 -24.03 -6.05
N GLY A 141 -21.49 -24.23 -5.08
CA GLY A 141 -21.98 -23.21 -4.15
C GLY A 141 -20.90 -22.69 -3.20
N VAL A 142 -20.05 -23.58 -2.66
CA VAL A 142 -18.90 -23.22 -1.80
C VAL A 142 -17.82 -22.51 -2.60
N VAL A 143 -17.45 -23.02 -3.78
CA VAL A 143 -16.53 -22.36 -4.70
C VAL A 143 -17.10 -20.99 -5.12
N PHE A 144 -18.41 -20.90 -5.39
CA PHE A 144 -19.09 -19.65 -5.72
C PHE A 144 -19.08 -18.63 -4.58
N MET A 145 -19.28 -19.09 -3.35
CA MET A 145 -19.35 -18.27 -2.16
C MET A 145 -17.96 -17.84 -1.66
N VAL A 146 -16.92 -18.64 -1.92
CA VAL A 146 -15.51 -18.26 -1.74
C VAL A 146 -15.05 -17.29 -2.84
N LEU A 147 -15.60 -17.39 -4.05
CA LEU A 147 -15.25 -16.52 -5.18
C LEU A 147 -16.03 -15.20 -5.21
N THR A 148 -17.14 -15.05 -4.48
CA THR A 148 -17.99 -13.86 -4.57
C THR A 148 -17.77 -12.90 -3.42
N GLU A 149 -17.08 -11.80 -3.73
CA GLU A 149 -16.61 -10.78 -2.80
C GLU A 149 -17.70 -9.86 -2.22
N MET A 150 -18.94 -10.31 -1.96
CA MET A 150 -19.95 -9.44 -1.33
C MET A 150 -21.11 -10.16 -0.61
N VAL A 151 -21.48 -9.62 0.55
CA VAL A 151 -22.59 -10.07 1.41
C VAL A 151 -23.98 -9.97 0.73
N LEU A 152 -24.18 -9.00 -0.17
CA LEU A 152 -25.45 -8.85 -0.91
C LEU A 152 -25.68 -10.00 -1.91
N ARG A 153 -24.60 -10.55 -2.48
CA ARG A 153 -24.64 -11.72 -3.38
C ARG A 153 -24.98 -13.00 -2.64
N ALA A 154 -24.44 -13.18 -1.43
CA ALA A 154 -24.83 -14.27 -0.55
C ALA A 154 -26.35 -14.25 -0.31
N ARG A 155 -26.95 -13.09 -0.01
CA ARG A 155 -28.41 -12.97 0.24
C ARG A 155 -29.29 -13.32 -0.95
N LEU A 156 -28.96 -12.83 -2.15
CA LEU A 156 -29.73 -13.14 -3.36
C LEU A 156 -29.59 -14.63 -3.76
N SER A 157 -28.42 -15.23 -3.53
CA SER A 157 -28.22 -16.67 -3.76
C SER A 157 -29.01 -17.54 -2.78
N VAL A 158 -29.13 -17.13 -1.51
CA VAL A 158 -29.96 -17.78 -0.48
C VAL A 158 -31.42 -17.77 -0.91
N ALA A 159 -31.93 -16.60 -1.28
CA ALA A 159 -33.32 -16.43 -1.71
C ALA A 159 -33.64 -17.27 -2.96
N GLY A 160 -32.74 -17.25 -3.96
CA GLY A 160 -32.90 -18.04 -5.18
C GLY A 160 -32.88 -19.55 -4.92
N THR A 161 -32.00 -20.02 -4.04
CA THR A 161 -31.86 -21.46 -3.73
C THR A 161 -33.02 -21.98 -2.89
N LEU A 162 -33.52 -21.20 -1.93
CA LEU A 162 -34.72 -21.54 -1.15
C LEU A 162 -35.98 -21.56 -2.02
N LEU A 163 -36.11 -20.62 -2.95
CA LEU A 163 -37.22 -20.56 -3.89
C LEU A 163 -37.20 -21.74 -4.87
N LEU A 164 -36.02 -22.09 -5.40
CA LEU A 164 -35.84 -23.27 -6.26
C LEU A 164 -36.13 -24.57 -5.49
N PHE A 165 -35.65 -24.68 -4.24
CA PHE A 165 -35.94 -25.84 -3.39
C PHE A 165 -37.46 -26.01 -3.17
N GLY A 166 -38.16 -24.94 -2.80
CA GLY A 166 -39.62 -24.97 -2.60
C GLY A 166 -40.41 -25.28 -3.87
N LEU A 167 -39.89 -24.93 -5.06
CA LEU A 167 -40.55 -25.17 -6.34
C LEU A 167 -40.34 -26.61 -6.83
N VAL A 168 -39.21 -27.27 -6.51
CA VAL A 168 -38.88 -28.61 -7.01
C VAL A 168 -39.39 -29.74 -6.12
N VAL A 169 -39.35 -29.56 -4.79
CA VAL A 169 -39.84 -30.55 -3.81
C VAL A 169 -41.25 -31.10 -4.15
N PRO A 170 -42.26 -30.28 -4.54
CA PRO A 170 -43.59 -30.80 -4.85
C PRO A 170 -43.68 -31.63 -6.14
N PHE A 171 -42.71 -31.56 -7.06
CA PHE A 171 -42.71 -32.35 -8.30
C PHE A 171 -42.00 -33.70 -8.17
N LYS A 172 -41.30 -33.94 -7.05
CA LYS A 172 -40.61 -35.22 -6.81
C LYS A 172 -41.58 -36.18 -6.09
N VAL A 173 -42.38 -36.90 -6.88
CA VAL A 173 -43.50 -37.77 -6.43
C VAL A 173 -43.11 -38.87 -5.41
N ASN A 174 -41.82 -39.15 -5.20
CA ASN A 174 -41.29 -40.17 -4.27
C ASN A 174 -40.29 -39.65 -3.20
N MET A 175 -40.14 -38.34 -3.01
CA MET A 175 -39.19 -37.82 -2.00
C MET A 175 -39.78 -37.93 -0.59
N GLY A 176 -39.12 -38.71 0.29
CA GLY A 176 -39.51 -38.78 1.69
C GLY A 176 -39.28 -37.45 2.41
N TRP A 177 -40.14 -37.12 3.39
CA TRP A 177 -40.00 -35.89 4.20
C TRP A 177 -38.62 -35.75 4.86
N VAL A 178 -37.99 -36.87 5.22
CA VAL A 178 -36.65 -36.92 5.81
C VAL A 178 -35.56 -36.44 4.84
N GLU A 179 -35.61 -36.87 3.57
CA GLU A 179 -34.65 -36.45 2.54
C GLU A 179 -34.82 -34.96 2.21
N ALA A 180 -36.06 -34.47 2.16
CA ALA A 180 -36.33 -33.05 1.98
C ALA A 180 -35.79 -32.22 3.15
N MET A 181 -35.98 -32.67 4.40
CA MET A 181 -35.45 -31.98 5.57
C MET A 181 -33.91 -31.99 5.62
N LEU A 182 -33.26 -33.09 5.26
CA LEU A 182 -31.80 -33.17 5.19
C LEU A 182 -31.21 -32.23 4.13
N GLY A 183 -31.85 -32.16 2.96
CA GLY A 183 -31.46 -31.22 1.89
C GLY A 183 -31.62 -29.76 2.33
N LEU A 184 -32.77 -29.42 2.92
CA LEU A 184 -33.01 -28.07 3.45
C LEU A 184 -31.98 -27.69 4.53
N ASN A 185 -31.64 -28.62 5.42
CA ASN A 185 -30.65 -28.39 6.46
C ASN A 185 -29.25 -28.10 5.88
N HIS A 186 -28.78 -28.90 4.92
CA HIS A 186 -27.48 -28.66 4.26
C HIS A 186 -27.42 -27.31 3.56
N ILE A 187 -28.51 -26.95 2.88
CA ILE A 187 -28.64 -25.66 2.21
C ILE A 187 -28.52 -24.53 3.24
N VAL A 188 -29.26 -24.60 4.35
CA VAL A 188 -29.23 -23.59 5.41
C VAL A 188 -27.83 -23.49 6.04
N ILE A 189 -27.17 -24.60 6.34
CA ILE A 189 -25.82 -24.60 6.94
C ILE A 189 -24.80 -23.95 6.01
N ILE A 190 -24.74 -24.38 4.75
CA ILE A 190 -23.81 -23.82 3.75
C ILE A 190 -24.03 -22.32 3.63
N PHE A 191 -25.27 -21.86 3.70
CA PHE A 191 -25.58 -20.44 3.63
C PHE A 191 -25.19 -19.65 4.88
N VAL A 192 -25.43 -20.17 6.07
CA VAL A 192 -25.06 -19.47 7.32
C VAL A 192 -23.55 -19.34 7.41
N VAL A 193 -22.83 -20.46 7.21
CA VAL A 193 -21.36 -20.48 7.16
C VAL A 193 -20.87 -19.54 6.08
N GLY A 194 -21.54 -19.55 4.93
CA GLY A 194 -21.10 -18.74 3.81
C GLY A 194 -21.30 -17.25 3.95
N TRP A 195 -22.44 -16.87 4.52
CA TRP A 195 -22.71 -15.49 4.87
C TRP A 195 -21.71 -14.99 5.92
N ALA A 196 -21.42 -15.79 6.95
CA ALA A 196 -20.45 -15.43 7.99
C ALA A 196 -19.02 -15.28 7.45
N ALA A 197 -18.56 -16.22 6.61
CA ALA A 197 -17.24 -16.14 6.00
C ALA A 197 -17.11 -14.95 5.04
N ALA A 198 -18.12 -14.70 4.20
CA ALA A 198 -18.13 -13.54 3.30
C ALA A 198 -18.12 -12.21 4.08
N TRP A 199 -18.84 -12.17 5.19
CA TRP A 199 -18.85 -11.04 6.12
C TRP A 199 -17.47 -10.76 6.70
N GLU A 200 -16.82 -11.80 7.20
CA GLU A 200 -15.50 -11.73 7.81
C GLU A 200 -14.43 -11.32 6.78
N VAL A 201 -14.44 -11.92 5.59
CA VAL A 201 -13.50 -11.56 4.51
C VAL A 201 -13.65 -10.11 4.09
N GLU A 202 -14.87 -9.61 3.90
CA GLU A 202 -15.10 -8.20 3.54
C GLU A 202 -14.60 -7.25 4.65
N THR A 203 -14.87 -7.59 5.92
CA THR A 203 -14.43 -6.81 7.08
C THR A 203 -12.90 -6.79 7.19
N SER A 204 -12.27 -7.95 7.07
CA SER A 204 -10.81 -8.12 7.13
C SER A 204 -10.11 -7.35 6.02
N ARG A 205 -10.66 -7.36 4.79
CA ARG A 205 -10.08 -6.61 3.67
C ARG A 205 -10.19 -5.11 3.85
N ARG A 206 -11.34 -4.62 4.33
CA ARG A 206 -11.52 -3.19 4.65
C ARG A 206 -10.54 -2.75 5.74
N LEU A 207 -10.41 -3.54 6.80
CA LEU A 207 -9.46 -3.25 7.85
C LEU A 207 -8.00 -3.28 7.35
N ALA A 208 -7.66 -4.26 6.50
CA ALA A 208 -6.34 -4.36 5.89
C ALA A 208 -6.02 -3.14 4.98
N PHE A 209 -6.99 -2.67 4.21
CA PHE A 209 -6.86 -1.44 3.41
C PHE A 209 -6.60 -0.22 4.30
N PHE A 210 -7.37 -0.07 5.39
CA PHE A 210 -7.18 1.04 6.33
C PHE A 210 -5.79 0.99 6.99
N ARG A 211 -5.37 -0.17 7.52
CA ARG A 211 -4.05 -0.36 8.13
C ARG A 211 -2.91 -0.09 7.15
N ARG A 212 -3.10 -0.39 5.86
CA ARG A 212 -2.12 -0.09 4.79
C ARG A 212 -1.95 1.42 4.61
N LEU A 213 -3.06 2.18 4.59
CA LEU A 213 -3.02 3.63 4.49
C LEU A 213 -2.34 4.26 5.71
N GLU A 214 -2.64 3.78 6.93
CA GLU A 214 -1.96 4.24 8.16
C GLU A 214 -0.44 4.02 8.07
N LEU A 215 -0.02 2.82 7.63
CA LEU A 215 1.38 2.48 7.50
C LEU A 215 2.09 3.35 6.44
N GLU A 216 1.44 3.63 5.31
CA GLU A 216 1.97 4.53 4.29
C GLU A 216 2.13 5.97 4.82
N GLN A 217 1.20 6.45 5.64
CA GLN A 217 1.26 7.77 6.27
C GLN A 217 2.39 7.87 7.31
N GLU A 218 2.49 6.90 8.22
CA GLU A 218 3.56 6.84 9.22
C GLU A 218 4.95 6.69 8.58
N ARG A 219 5.03 5.90 7.50
CA ARG A 219 6.26 5.81 6.70
C ARG A 219 6.63 7.15 6.08
N GLY A 220 5.66 7.90 5.54
CA GLY A 220 5.88 9.25 5.03
C GLY A 220 6.44 10.19 6.09
N ARG A 221 5.82 10.23 7.28
CA ARG A 221 6.30 11.03 8.42
C ARG A 221 7.73 10.67 8.82
N THR A 222 8.05 9.38 8.85
CA THR A 222 9.39 8.90 9.19
C THR A 222 10.43 9.36 8.16
N ILE A 223 10.08 9.30 6.87
CA ILE A 223 10.96 9.77 5.77
C ILE A 223 11.18 11.28 5.87
N ASP A 224 10.14 12.07 6.16
CA ASP A 224 10.24 13.52 6.28
C ASP A 224 11.11 13.92 7.49
N LEU A 225 10.93 13.25 8.63
CA LEU A 225 11.77 13.46 9.81
C LEU A 225 13.23 13.13 9.55
N LEU A 226 13.51 12.00 8.87
CA LEU A 226 14.87 11.61 8.50
C LEU A 226 15.54 12.67 7.62
N ARG A 227 14.81 13.22 6.64
CA ARG A 227 15.30 14.28 5.74
C ARG A 227 15.49 15.64 6.42
N ASN A 228 14.80 15.89 7.53
CA ASN A 228 15.01 17.08 8.34
C ASN A 228 16.25 16.98 9.25
N MET A 229 16.69 15.76 9.60
CA MET A 229 17.84 15.52 10.47
C MET A 229 19.16 15.32 9.70
N LEU A 230 19.09 14.87 8.46
CA LEU A 230 20.25 14.49 7.66
C LEU A 230 20.22 15.16 6.28
N PRO A 231 21.39 15.45 5.67
CA PRO A 231 21.46 15.83 4.27
C PRO A 231 20.75 14.80 3.37
N THR A 232 20.09 15.28 2.30
CA THR A 232 19.25 14.46 1.42
C THR A 232 19.97 13.26 0.81
N THR A 233 21.25 13.42 0.46
CA THR A 233 22.12 12.36 -0.08
C THR A 233 22.33 11.22 0.91
N ILE A 234 22.43 11.54 2.21
CA ILE A 234 22.65 10.58 3.30
C ILE A 234 21.33 9.90 3.67
N ALA A 235 20.25 10.67 3.76
CA ALA A 235 18.91 10.14 4.03
C ALA A 235 18.47 9.14 2.95
N ASP A 236 18.64 9.46 1.67
CA ASP A 236 18.26 8.58 0.57
C ASP A 236 19.11 7.30 0.51
N ARG A 237 20.39 7.36 0.93
CA ARG A 237 21.24 6.17 1.06
C ARG A 237 20.78 5.27 2.19
N LEU A 238 20.49 5.82 3.37
CA LEU A 238 19.95 5.04 4.50
C LEU A 238 18.61 4.39 4.17
N LEU A 239 17.75 5.07 3.40
CA LEU A 239 16.48 4.52 2.94
C LEU A 239 16.64 3.35 1.95
N ARG A 240 17.77 3.27 1.23
CA ARG A 240 18.07 2.18 0.29
C ARG A 240 18.81 1.02 0.95
N SER A 241 19.73 1.31 1.87
CA SER A 241 20.56 0.33 2.55
C SER A 241 21.05 0.88 3.89
N ALA A 242 20.96 0.07 4.96
CA ALA A 242 21.52 0.39 6.28
C ALA A 242 23.05 0.23 6.33
N GLU A 243 23.75 0.56 5.24
CA GLU A 243 25.20 0.48 5.18
C GLU A 243 25.85 1.66 5.90
N THR A 244 27.07 1.42 6.40
CA THR A 244 27.86 2.43 7.10
C THR A 244 28.09 3.64 6.21
N ILE A 245 27.67 4.81 6.66
CA ILE A 245 27.81 6.10 5.96
C ILE A 245 29.22 6.66 6.19
N ALA A 246 30.25 5.81 6.18
CA ALA A 246 31.62 6.24 6.33
C ALA A 246 32.27 6.28 4.94
N GLU A 247 32.51 7.48 4.42
CA GLU A 247 33.20 7.67 3.15
C GLU A 247 34.66 8.09 3.38
N ARG A 248 35.56 7.36 2.74
CA ARG A 248 36.99 7.69 2.76
C ARG A 248 37.27 8.72 1.67
N HIS A 249 37.68 9.91 2.09
CA HIS A 249 38.17 10.96 1.20
C HIS A 249 39.71 10.92 1.19
N PRO A 250 40.36 10.65 0.04
CA PRO A 250 41.81 10.49 -0.03
C PRO A 250 42.58 11.81 0.18
N ALA A 251 41.95 12.95 -0.10
CA ALA A 251 42.51 14.28 0.10
C ALA A 251 41.38 15.26 0.48
N VAL A 252 41.41 15.74 1.71
CA VAL A 252 40.59 16.86 2.19
C VAL A 252 41.51 17.91 2.79
N THR A 253 41.13 19.18 2.68
CA THR A 253 41.84 20.26 3.37
C THR A 253 40.96 20.79 4.49
N VAL A 254 41.40 20.62 5.74
CA VAL A 254 40.68 21.07 6.93
C VAL A 254 41.25 22.38 7.42
N LEU A 255 40.38 23.30 7.78
CA LEU A 255 40.70 24.59 8.39
C LEU A 255 40.07 24.67 9.78
N PHE A 256 40.89 25.06 10.75
CA PHE A 256 40.46 25.48 12.08
C PHE A 256 40.85 26.94 12.29
N ALA A 257 39.87 27.80 12.57
CA ALA A 257 40.10 29.18 12.97
C ALA A 257 39.65 29.35 14.43
N ASP A 258 40.43 30.06 15.24
CA ASP A 258 40.17 30.26 16.68
C ASP A 258 40.46 31.71 17.09
N ILE A 259 39.62 32.28 17.94
CA ILE A 259 39.77 33.67 18.40
C ILE A 259 40.75 33.71 19.57
N VAL A 260 41.90 34.35 19.35
CA VAL A 260 42.96 34.43 20.34
C VAL A 260 42.50 35.25 21.55
N GLY A 261 42.55 34.64 22.73
CA GLY A 261 42.23 35.32 23.99
C GLY A 261 40.73 35.55 24.21
N PHE A 262 39.86 34.81 23.52
CA PHE A 262 38.41 34.97 23.65
C PHE A 262 37.88 34.61 25.05
N THR A 263 38.32 33.50 25.66
CA THR A 263 37.83 33.07 26.97
C THR A 263 37.98 34.16 28.06
N PRO A 264 39.15 34.78 28.26
CA PRO A 264 39.26 35.89 29.21
C PRO A 264 38.47 37.13 28.76
N TRP A 265 38.38 37.40 27.45
CA TRP A 265 37.57 38.50 26.90
C TRP A 265 36.07 38.34 27.20
N ALA A 266 35.53 37.12 27.09
CA ALA A 266 34.12 36.82 27.30
C ALA A 266 33.72 36.77 28.79
N SER A 267 34.65 36.36 29.68
CA SER A 267 34.38 36.15 31.11
C SER A 267 33.87 37.37 31.89
N GLY A 268 34.07 38.58 31.37
CA GLY A 268 33.67 39.85 32.00
C GLY A 268 32.57 40.61 31.25
N ARG A 269 31.92 39.99 30.27
CA ARG A 269 30.93 40.62 29.38
C ARG A 269 29.55 39.98 29.51
N ASP A 270 28.53 40.73 29.10
CA ASP A 270 27.18 40.19 29.00
C ASP A 270 27.12 39.11 27.92
N ALA A 271 26.34 38.05 28.15
CA ALA A 271 26.16 36.97 27.20
C ALA A 271 25.60 37.48 25.86
N GLU A 272 24.74 38.49 25.88
CA GLU A 272 24.18 39.09 24.66
C GLU A 272 25.27 39.73 23.80
N GLU A 273 26.18 40.51 24.40
CA GLU A 273 27.31 41.15 23.72
C GLU A 273 28.28 40.11 23.12
N VAL A 274 28.57 39.05 23.87
CA VAL A 274 29.44 37.95 23.42
C VAL A 274 28.84 37.23 22.22
N VAL A 275 27.55 36.90 22.28
CA VAL A 275 26.83 36.23 21.19
C VAL A 275 26.76 37.12 19.96
N GLU A 276 26.52 38.42 20.12
CA GLU A 276 26.45 39.36 18.99
C GLU A 276 27.79 39.45 18.22
N VAL A 277 28.92 39.45 18.94
CA VAL A 277 30.24 39.43 18.31
C VAL A 277 30.50 38.11 17.57
N LEU A 278 30.17 36.98 18.19
CA LEU A 278 30.30 35.67 17.54
C LEU A 278 29.42 35.55 16.30
N ASP A 279 28.18 35.99 16.37
CA ASP A 279 27.22 35.95 15.27
C ASP A 279 27.71 36.78 14.07
N GLN A 280 28.23 37.98 14.32
CA GLN A 280 28.78 38.83 13.26
C GLN A 280 29.99 38.19 12.58
N ILE A 281 30.93 37.64 13.35
CA ILE A 281 32.14 37.01 12.81
C ILE A 281 31.77 35.74 12.03
N PHE A 282 30.97 34.85 12.62
CA PHE A 282 30.60 33.58 11.99
C PHE A 282 29.70 33.79 10.78
N THR A 283 28.81 34.79 10.79
CA THR A 283 28.03 35.16 9.59
C THR A 283 28.93 35.65 8.45
N ALA A 284 30.01 36.40 8.76
CA ALA A 284 30.98 36.80 7.75
C ALA A 284 31.75 35.60 7.20
N PHE A 285 32.15 34.67 8.07
CA PHE A 285 32.86 33.45 7.67
C PHE A 285 32.00 32.50 6.84
N ASP A 286 30.72 32.35 7.17
CA ASP A 286 29.76 31.55 6.43
C ASP A 286 29.64 32.05 4.97
N LYS A 287 29.54 33.38 4.78
CA LYS A 287 29.53 33.99 3.44
C LYS A 287 30.82 33.76 2.65
N LEU A 288 31.97 33.78 3.34
CA LEU A 288 33.25 33.49 2.71
C LEU A 288 33.35 32.01 2.32
N CYS A 289 32.83 31.10 3.15
CA CYS A 289 32.77 29.66 2.82
C CYS A 289 31.97 29.43 1.53
N ASP A 290 30.80 30.05 1.41
CA ASP A 290 29.97 30.00 0.19
C ASP A 290 30.73 30.54 -1.04
N THR A 291 31.47 31.65 -0.86
CA THR A 291 32.23 32.31 -1.95
C THR A 291 33.38 31.44 -2.45
N HIS A 292 34.06 30.71 -1.55
CA HIS A 292 35.21 29.87 -1.85
C HIS A 292 34.85 28.42 -2.18
N GLY A 293 33.57 28.05 -2.07
CA GLY A 293 33.10 26.67 -2.27
C GLY A 293 33.67 25.71 -1.22
N VAL A 294 33.81 26.18 0.02
CA VAL A 294 34.30 25.41 1.17
C VAL A 294 33.13 25.10 2.09
N GLU A 295 33.05 23.87 2.59
CA GLU A 295 31.93 23.44 3.44
C GLU A 295 32.21 23.78 4.91
N LYS A 296 31.28 24.50 5.55
CA LYS A 296 31.28 24.68 7.00
C LYS A 296 30.91 23.37 7.70
N ILE A 297 31.73 22.92 8.64
CA ILE A 297 31.42 21.70 9.42
C ILE A 297 30.69 22.03 10.71
N LYS A 298 31.28 22.87 11.56
CA LYS A 298 30.71 23.25 12.85
C LYS A 298 31.44 24.44 13.46
N THR A 299 30.82 25.03 14.47
CA THR A 299 31.50 25.90 15.45
C THR A 299 31.72 25.12 16.75
N ILE A 300 32.82 25.40 17.44
CA ILE A 300 33.18 24.79 18.73
C ILE A 300 33.54 25.93 19.69
N GLY A 301 32.52 26.53 20.32
CA GLY A 301 32.71 27.76 21.09
C GLY A 301 33.13 28.91 20.17
N ASP A 302 34.33 29.44 20.40
CA ASP A 302 35.02 30.48 19.64
C ASP A 302 35.79 29.97 18.41
N ALA A 303 35.90 28.64 18.25
CA ALA A 303 36.54 28.04 17.09
C ALA A 303 35.54 27.77 15.95
N TYR A 304 36.01 27.92 14.71
CA TYR A 304 35.31 27.67 13.47
C TYR A 304 36.02 26.59 12.66
N MET A 305 35.27 25.57 12.21
CA MET A 305 35.80 24.45 11.45
C MET A 305 35.16 24.39 10.05
N ALA A 306 36.01 24.37 9.02
CA ALA A 306 35.62 24.25 7.62
C ALA A 306 36.46 23.19 6.89
N VAL A 307 35.92 22.62 5.81
CA VAL A 307 36.61 21.61 5.01
C VAL A 307 36.41 21.85 3.51
N GLY A 308 37.50 21.73 2.76
CA GLY A 308 37.48 21.63 1.30
C GLY A 308 37.55 20.18 0.86
N GLY A 309 36.77 19.81 -0.16
CA GLY A 309 36.81 18.49 -0.81
C GLY A 309 35.75 17.48 -0.36
N VAL A 310 34.78 17.94 0.43
CA VAL A 310 33.60 17.18 0.88
C VAL A 310 32.36 18.06 0.64
N PRO A 311 31.22 17.55 0.13
CA PRO A 311 30.95 16.16 -0.27
C PRO A 311 31.50 15.79 -1.66
N SER A 312 31.94 16.77 -2.47
CA SER A 312 32.52 16.53 -3.79
C SER A 312 33.99 16.94 -3.83
N THR A 313 34.84 16.09 -4.42
CA THR A 313 36.29 16.30 -4.56
C THR A 313 36.66 17.15 -5.78
N VAL A 314 35.72 17.94 -6.31
CA VAL A 314 35.90 18.64 -7.59
C VAL A 314 36.59 19.99 -7.37
N GLY A 315 37.91 20.06 -7.60
CA GLY A 315 38.67 21.31 -7.67
C GLY A 315 39.90 21.36 -6.76
N PRO A 316 40.74 22.42 -6.86
CA PRO A 316 41.90 22.62 -6.00
C PRO A 316 41.46 23.07 -4.59
N THR A 317 41.08 22.10 -3.76
CA THR A 317 40.53 22.28 -2.41
C THR A 317 41.49 23.01 -1.47
N ALA A 318 42.80 22.73 -1.55
CA ALA A 318 43.80 23.38 -0.72
C ALA A 318 43.91 24.89 -0.99
N CYS A 319 43.92 25.29 -2.27
CA CYS A 319 43.96 26.71 -2.64
C CYS A 319 42.73 27.47 -2.13
N SER A 320 41.53 26.95 -2.38
CA SER A 320 40.28 27.58 -1.91
C SER A 320 40.27 27.77 -0.39
N VAL A 321 40.72 26.75 0.37
CA VAL A 321 40.77 26.83 1.83
C VAL A 321 41.83 27.82 2.33
N VAL A 322 42.97 27.93 1.66
CA VAL A 322 44.00 28.93 2.01
C VAL A 322 43.54 30.34 1.65
N HIS A 323 42.86 30.54 0.51
CA HIS A 323 42.26 31.83 0.16
C HIS A 323 41.18 32.23 1.17
N LEU A 324 40.31 31.30 1.56
CA LEU A 324 39.35 31.48 2.65
C LEU A 324 40.05 31.93 3.95
N ALA A 325 41.15 31.27 4.33
CA ALA A 325 41.89 31.64 5.54
C ALA A 325 42.42 33.08 5.47
N CYS A 326 42.96 33.51 4.33
CA CYS A 326 43.41 34.88 4.14
C CYS A 326 42.25 35.89 4.26
N ASP A 327 41.12 35.61 3.62
CA ASP A 327 39.97 36.50 3.66
C ASP A 327 39.31 36.55 5.05
N MET A 328 39.33 35.44 5.81
CA MET A 328 38.90 35.42 7.21
C MET A 328 39.75 36.33 8.09
N LEU A 329 41.08 36.37 7.88
CA LEU A 329 41.98 37.28 8.60
C LEU A 329 41.67 38.75 8.28
N ILE A 330 41.40 39.07 7.01
CA ILE A 330 41.01 40.41 6.58
C ILE A 330 39.67 40.80 7.21
N ALA A 331 38.66 39.93 7.11
CA ALA A 331 37.33 40.18 7.67
C ALA A 331 37.38 40.39 9.20
N ALA A 332 38.18 39.60 9.93
CA ALA A 332 38.37 39.79 11.37
C ALA A 332 39.03 41.14 11.70
N SER A 333 39.98 41.60 10.87
CA SER A 333 40.59 42.93 10.99
C SER A 333 39.58 44.05 10.72
N ASP A 334 38.71 43.90 9.73
CA ASP A 334 37.68 44.88 9.41
C ASP A 334 36.63 44.98 10.52
N ILE A 335 36.20 43.85 11.08
CA ILE A 335 35.28 43.82 12.23
C ILE A 335 35.93 44.45 13.46
N THR A 336 37.23 44.19 13.70
CA THR A 336 38.01 44.85 14.75
C THR A 336 38.00 46.36 14.58
N ALA A 337 38.23 46.87 13.37
CA ALA A 337 38.24 48.29 13.07
C ALA A 337 36.87 48.95 13.27
N GLN A 338 35.79 48.25 12.91
CA GLN A 338 34.41 48.75 13.06
C GLN A 338 33.95 48.78 14.52
N ARG A 339 34.27 47.75 15.31
CA ARG A 339 33.83 47.63 16.71
C ARG A 339 34.80 48.26 17.72
N GLY A 340 36.03 48.57 17.33
CA GLY A 340 37.08 49.02 18.25
C GLY A 340 37.52 47.95 19.27
N THR A 341 37.15 46.69 19.04
CA THR A 341 37.50 45.55 19.90
C THR A 341 38.57 44.71 19.21
N PRO A 342 39.78 44.55 19.79
CA PRO A 342 40.86 43.82 19.13
C PRO A 342 40.52 42.33 19.03
N LEU A 343 40.11 41.87 17.85
CA LEU A 343 39.90 40.46 17.54
C LEU A 343 41.12 39.94 16.78
N GLN A 344 41.84 39.02 17.40
CA GLN A 344 42.93 38.31 16.75
C GLN A 344 42.48 36.89 16.42
N LEU A 345 42.79 36.44 15.22
CA LEU A 345 42.40 35.13 14.72
C LEU A 345 43.65 34.29 14.47
N ARG A 346 43.64 33.05 14.94
CA ARG A 346 44.65 32.03 14.61
C ARG A 346 44.01 31.01 13.69
N ILE A 347 44.64 30.73 12.55
CA ILE A 347 44.14 29.74 11.60
C ILE A 347 45.19 28.64 11.39
N GLY A 348 44.77 27.39 11.50
CA GLY A 348 45.53 26.21 11.12
C GLY A 348 44.88 25.51 9.93
N VAL A 349 45.70 25.12 8.94
CA VAL A 349 45.25 24.40 7.74
C VAL A 349 46.08 23.13 7.58
N HIS A 350 45.42 22.02 7.27
CA HIS A 350 46.07 20.75 7.00
C HIS A 350 45.38 20.00 5.85
N GLU A 351 46.17 19.39 4.96
CA GLU A 351 45.68 18.52 3.90
C GLU A 351 46.08 17.07 4.17
N GLY A 352 45.12 16.15 4.10
CA GLY A 352 45.35 14.74 4.30
C GLY A 352 44.12 13.87 4.04
N PRO A 353 44.26 12.53 4.13
CA PRO A 353 43.12 11.63 4.02
C PRO A 353 42.22 11.72 5.26
N ALA A 354 40.91 11.66 5.07
CA ALA A 354 39.93 11.65 6.15
C ALA A 354 38.78 10.66 5.87
N VAL A 355 38.03 10.33 6.91
CA VAL A 355 36.77 9.60 6.80
C VAL A 355 35.65 10.52 7.28
N ALA A 356 34.66 10.75 6.43
CA ALA A 356 33.45 11.51 6.76
C ALA A 356 32.31 10.52 7.07
N GLY A 357 31.54 10.76 8.12
CA GLY A 357 30.39 9.93 8.50
C GLY A 357 29.61 10.44 9.69
#